data_AF-A0A8S1QBE4-F1
#
_entry.id   AF-A0A8S1QBE4-F1
#
_cell.length_a   1.000
_cell.length_b   1.000
_cell.length_c   1.000
_cell.angle_alpha   90.00
_cell.angle_beta   90.00
_cell.angle_gamma   90.00
#
_symmetry.space_group_name_H-M   'P 1'
#
loop_
_entity.id
_entity.type
_entity.pdbx_description
1 polymer ?
#
loop_
_entity_poly.entity_id
_entity_poly.type
_entity_poly.pdbx_seq_one_letter_code
_entity_poly.pdbx_strand_id
1 'polypeptide(L)'
;MIQETKLSKNQRSPSPHLKIKKDHKIQQLSSLNTSYQSFDQQQQYPEEGKLLNFIIELEELQQKSIFNLKLCSCLLEDVQQKLAITNDPNNSQLRRQWQYNKHYYQEFKYSLQSEYVYLGNSLQNHKISQQLRSRMVDWMIEVLGNYTETTTNATFFRSLSIMDYFLSKSNTQYFDQNLHLIGISCMFIATKLEDIYHIPLEDFVQRVSHNKYSINKIKGMEKIILETLNYEITFPTILDRLYNLYYQCFSLNDDPNLQNILEASIYILKMCLHDYSIIQFHANTLTASTFFYSISDFVIQKDYQNQNQILDQFSSRIISISEINQIDFNQCQVKLKELINSFKKKYPDLQNLDKFS
;
A
#
# COMPACT_ATOMS: atom_id res chain seq x y z
N MET A 1 61.28 4.06 12.26
CA MET A 1 60.81 5.22 13.04
C MET A 1 59.36 5.46 12.64
N ILE A 2 58.39 4.85 13.34
CA ILE A 2 57.75 5.38 14.56
C ILE A 2 56.84 6.57 14.14
N GLN A 3 55.51 6.58 14.28
CA GLN A 3 54.62 5.82 15.18
C GLN A 3 53.16 5.90 14.71
N GLU A 4 52.41 4.85 15.02
CA GLU A 4 50.96 4.85 15.22
C GLU A 4 50.55 5.89 16.28
N THR A 5 49.38 6.50 16.12
CA THR A 5 48.61 6.98 17.27
C THR A 5 47.14 6.59 17.16
N LYS A 6 46.76 5.73 18.10
CA LYS A 6 45.43 5.24 18.44
C LYS A 6 44.53 6.34 19.00
N LEU A 7 43.23 6.20 18.70
CA LEU A 7 42.05 6.42 19.54
C LEU A 7 42.03 7.59 20.55
N SER A 8 41.02 8.45 20.41
CA SER A 8 40.24 8.89 21.58
C SER A 8 38.75 8.86 21.27
N LYS A 9 38.04 7.94 21.94
CA LYS A 9 36.60 7.96 22.14
C LYS A 9 36.22 9.28 22.80
N ASN A 10 35.34 10.06 22.22
CA ASN A 10 34.57 11.05 22.96
C ASN A 10 33.08 10.74 22.87
N GLN A 11 32.57 10.47 24.06
CA GLN A 11 31.22 10.14 24.48
C GLN A 11 30.18 11.09 23.86
N ARG A 12 29.21 10.54 23.12
CA ARG A 12 27.90 11.20 22.98
C ARG A 12 27.04 10.72 24.15
N SER A 13 26.60 11.67 24.94
CA SER A 13 25.69 11.50 26.09
C SER A 13 24.37 10.83 25.67
N PRO A 14 23.82 9.91 26.47
CA PRO A 14 22.50 9.34 26.22
C PRO A 14 21.39 10.36 26.53
N SER A 15 20.44 10.51 25.60
CA SER A 15 19.22 11.30 25.79
C SER A 15 18.37 10.74 26.94
N PRO A 16 17.76 11.58 27.81
CA PRO A 16 17.05 11.10 28.98
C PRO A 16 15.68 10.49 28.65
N HIS A 17 15.40 9.40 29.36
CA HIS A 17 14.25 8.52 29.32
C HIS A 17 12.85 9.16 29.41
N LEU A 18 11.90 8.47 28.78
CA LEU A 18 10.48 8.39 29.14
C LEU A 18 10.27 8.18 30.65
N LYS A 19 9.31 8.90 31.24
CA LYS A 19 8.45 8.43 32.36
C LYS A 19 7.10 9.18 32.40
N ILE A 20 6.06 8.43 32.03
CA ILE A 20 4.63 8.41 32.47
C ILE A 20 4.14 9.55 33.37
N LYS A 21 2.98 10.16 33.02
CA LYS A 21 1.91 10.53 33.98
C LYS A 21 0.52 10.44 33.33
N LYS A 22 -0.32 9.53 33.84
CA LYS A 22 -1.70 9.22 33.40
C LYS A 22 -2.78 9.97 34.21
N ASP A 23 -2.39 10.89 35.10
CA ASP A 23 -3.31 11.41 36.15
C ASP A 23 -3.84 12.84 35.93
N HIS A 24 -3.60 13.48 34.78
CA HIS A 24 -4.10 14.84 34.54
C HIS A 24 -5.44 14.92 33.78
N LYS A 25 -6.05 13.79 33.39
CA LYS A 25 -7.29 13.77 32.60
C LYS A 25 -8.57 13.52 33.41
N ILE A 26 -8.47 13.21 34.71
CA ILE A 26 -9.63 12.79 35.53
C ILE A 26 -10.19 13.94 36.41
N GLN A 27 -9.46 15.04 36.59
CA GLN A 27 -9.89 16.14 37.48
C GLN A 27 -10.70 17.25 36.80
N GLN A 28 -10.92 17.21 35.48
CA GLN A 28 -11.75 18.22 34.77
C GLN A 28 -13.17 17.74 34.43
N LEU A 29 -13.52 16.47 34.69
CA LEU A 29 -14.81 15.88 34.35
C LEU A 29 -15.80 15.84 35.54
N SER A 30 -15.39 16.21 36.75
CA SER A 30 -16.20 16.12 37.97
C SER A 30 -16.93 17.42 38.36
N SER A 31 -16.78 18.51 37.61
CA SER A 31 -17.31 19.83 37.99
C SER A 31 -18.54 20.32 37.21
N LEU A 32 -19.21 19.48 36.42
CA LEU A 32 -20.34 19.91 35.57
C LEU A 32 -21.69 19.24 35.85
N ASN A 33 -21.78 18.33 36.82
CA ASN A 33 -23.04 17.63 37.14
C ASN A 33 -23.60 18.05 38.49
N THR A 34 -24.21 19.24 38.60
CA THR A 34 -25.19 19.54 39.65
C THR A 34 -26.10 20.70 39.26
N SER A 35 -27.22 20.41 38.59
CA SER A 35 -28.49 21.14 38.75
C SER A 35 -29.57 20.60 37.81
N TYR A 36 -30.39 19.67 38.29
CA TYR A 36 -31.71 19.39 37.72
C TYR A 36 -32.64 18.93 38.83
N GLN A 37 -33.54 19.82 39.26
CA GLN A 37 -34.93 19.60 39.75
C GLN A 37 -35.58 21.00 39.73
N SER A 38 -36.80 21.30 39.29
CA SER A 38 -37.98 20.59 38.76
C SER A 38 -39.05 21.65 38.40
N PHE A 39 -40.19 21.24 37.80
CA PHE A 39 -41.39 22.01 37.38
C PHE A 39 -41.31 22.58 35.94
N ASP A 40 -42.25 22.39 35.00
CA ASP A 40 -43.70 22.16 35.08
C ASP A 40 -44.29 21.41 33.85
N GLN A 41 -45.32 20.61 34.13
CA GLN A 41 -46.62 20.40 33.43
C GLN A 41 -46.72 20.10 31.91
N GLN A 42 -47.18 18.86 31.68
CA GLN A 42 -48.11 18.36 30.65
C GLN A 42 -48.52 19.31 29.50
N GLN A 43 -47.85 19.14 28.37
CA GLN A 43 -48.50 19.08 27.07
C GLN A 43 -48.09 17.76 26.41
N GLN A 44 -49.07 16.96 25.99
CA GLN A 44 -48.82 15.77 25.17
C GLN A 44 -48.30 16.20 23.80
N TYR A 45 -47.01 16.43 23.72
CA TYR A 45 -46.26 16.39 22.48
C TYR A 45 -45.90 14.93 22.17
N PRO A 46 -45.83 14.54 20.88
CA PRO A 46 -45.40 13.21 20.51
C PRO A 46 -44.05 12.95 21.19
N GLU A 47 -43.95 11.85 21.95
CA GLU A 47 -42.83 11.50 22.83
C GLU A 47 -41.53 12.12 22.31
N GLU A 48 -40.93 13.06 23.03
CA GLU A 48 -39.69 13.75 22.62
C GLU A 48 -38.62 12.74 22.21
N GLY A 49 -38.65 11.51 22.73
CA GLY A 49 -37.80 10.41 22.27
C GLY A 49 -37.96 10.02 20.80
N LYS A 50 -39.15 10.15 20.18
CA LYS A 50 -39.37 9.86 18.75
C LYS A 50 -38.96 11.04 17.86
N LEU A 51 -39.18 12.27 18.28
CA LEU A 51 -38.74 13.45 17.54
C LEU A 51 -37.23 13.66 17.67
N LEU A 52 -36.66 13.41 18.85
CA LEU A 52 -35.22 13.43 19.11
C LEU A 52 -34.54 12.25 18.43
N ASN A 53 -35.12 11.04 18.42
CA ASN A 53 -34.59 9.95 17.60
C ASN A 53 -34.71 10.27 16.10
N PHE A 54 -35.80 10.89 15.64
CA PHE A 54 -35.92 11.31 14.24
C PHE A 54 -34.99 12.47 13.89
N ILE A 55 -34.70 13.39 14.81
CA ILE A 55 -33.73 14.47 14.63
C ILE A 55 -32.31 13.91 14.69
N ILE A 56 -31.99 12.97 15.59
CA ILE A 56 -30.72 12.24 15.62
C ILE A 56 -30.57 11.38 14.37
N GLU A 57 -31.64 10.75 13.89
CA GLU A 57 -31.65 9.94 12.66
C GLU A 57 -31.54 10.86 11.42
N LEU A 58 -32.15 12.04 11.43
CA LEU A 58 -31.99 13.07 10.40
C LEU A 58 -30.62 13.77 10.47
N GLU A 59 -30.03 13.92 11.65
CA GLU A 59 -28.68 14.44 11.87
C GLU A 59 -27.63 13.38 11.56
N GLU A 60 -27.90 12.09 11.76
CA GLU A 60 -27.09 10.96 11.28
C GLU A 60 -27.22 10.78 9.78
N LEU A 61 -28.41 10.96 9.20
CA LEU A 61 -28.63 10.97 7.75
C LEU A 61 -28.03 12.24 7.12
N GLN A 62 -28.10 13.39 7.78
CA GLN A 62 -27.39 14.61 7.37
C GLN A 62 -25.90 14.44 7.54
N GLN A 63 -25.38 13.85 8.61
CA GLN A 63 -23.95 13.55 8.77
C GLN A 63 -23.48 12.51 7.75
N LYS A 64 -24.28 11.48 7.43
CA LYS A 64 -24.02 10.54 6.32
C LYS A 64 -24.08 11.25 4.96
N SER A 65 -24.99 12.21 4.76
CA SER A 65 -25.05 13.03 3.55
C SER A 65 -23.91 14.04 3.45
N ILE A 66 -23.45 14.58 4.59
CA ILE A 66 -22.32 15.50 4.73
C ILE A 66 -21.01 14.71 4.59
N PHE A 67 -20.94 13.47 5.03
CA PHE A 67 -19.81 12.56 4.84
C PHE A 67 -19.74 12.05 3.40
N ASN A 68 -20.89 11.74 2.78
CA ASN A 68 -21.01 11.50 1.34
C ASN A 68 -20.61 12.74 0.53
N LEU A 69 -21.01 13.93 0.98
CA LEU A 69 -20.56 15.21 0.41
C LEU A 69 -19.11 15.53 0.76
N LYS A 70 -18.53 15.02 1.85
CA LYS A 70 -17.11 15.23 2.24
C LYS A 70 -16.19 14.34 1.42
N LEU A 71 -16.56 13.08 1.25
CA LEU A 71 -15.91 12.18 0.31
C LEU A 71 -15.99 12.76 -1.11
N CYS A 72 -17.11 13.40 -1.46
CA CYS A 72 -17.30 14.13 -2.71
C CYS A 72 -16.67 15.54 -2.76
N SER A 73 -16.47 16.24 -1.65
CA SER A 73 -15.88 17.59 -1.59
C SER A 73 -14.36 17.52 -1.55
N CYS A 74 -13.82 16.43 -0.99
CA CYS A 74 -12.44 15.99 -1.23
C CYS A 74 -12.16 15.74 -2.72
N LEU A 75 -13.18 15.59 -3.58
CA LEU A 75 -13.02 15.44 -5.03
C LEU A 75 -12.74 16.76 -5.77
N LEU A 76 -12.91 17.95 -5.16
CA LEU A 76 -12.92 19.22 -5.91
C LEU A 76 -12.16 20.40 -5.30
N GLU A 77 -12.05 20.54 -3.97
CA GLU A 77 -11.51 21.80 -3.41
C GLU A 77 -9.98 21.95 -3.52
N ASP A 78 -9.23 20.84 -3.46
CA ASP A 78 -7.78 20.91 -3.27
C ASP A 78 -6.99 21.25 -4.56
N VAL A 79 -7.53 20.88 -5.73
CA VAL A 79 -6.88 21.16 -7.03
C VAL A 79 -7.12 22.60 -7.48
N GLN A 80 -8.34 23.12 -7.28
CA GLN A 80 -8.70 24.47 -7.72
C GLN A 80 -8.09 25.56 -6.82
N GLN A 81 -8.03 25.34 -5.50
CA GLN A 81 -7.37 26.30 -4.59
C GLN A 81 -5.85 26.38 -4.81
N LYS A 82 -5.16 25.27 -5.10
CA LYS A 82 -3.72 25.27 -5.41
C LYS A 82 -3.39 26.01 -6.71
N LEU A 83 -4.24 25.90 -7.74
CA LEU A 83 -4.08 26.65 -9.00
C LEU A 83 -4.18 28.17 -8.79
N ALA A 84 -5.06 28.64 -7.91
CA ALA A 84 -5.22 30.06 -7.61
C ALA A 84 -3.98 30.67 -6.94
N ILE A 85 -3.29 29.92 -6.06
CA ILE A 85 -2.07 30.37 -5.35
C ILE A 85 -0.86 30.44 -6.30
N THR A 86 -0.81 29.61 -7.34
CA THR A 86 0.33 29.56 -8.29
C THR A 86 0.43 30.75 -9.25
N ASN A 87 -0.63 31.56 -9.35
CA ASN A 87 -0.65 32.73 -10.23
C ASN A 87 -0.13 34.01 -9.58
N ASP A 88 0.15 34.02 -8.26
CA ASP A 88 0.76 35.17 -7.59
C ASP A 88 2.22 35.34 -8.08
N PRO A 89 2.58 36.47 -8.72
CA PRO A 89 3.96 36.73 -9.15
C PRO A 89 4.95 36.88 -7.98
N ASN A 90 4.47 37.11 -6.75
CA ASN A 90 5.33 37.38 -5.59
C ASN A 90 5.81 36.12 -4.85
N ASN A 91 5.22 34.94 -5.10
CA ASN A 91 5.58 33.71 -4.40
C ASN A 91 6.41 32.75 -5.24
N SER A 92 7.67 33.13 -5.49
CA SER A 92 8.62 32.39 -6.34
C SER A 92 8.96 30.98 -5.82
N GLN A 93 8.80 30.70 -4.53
CA GLN A 93 9.10 29.40 -3.92
C GLN A 93 7.99 28.38 -4.21
N LEU A 94 6.72 28.75 -3.99
CA LEU A 94 5.58 27.87 -4.30
C LEU A 94 5.50 27.55 -5.79
N ARG A 95 5.79 28.54 -6.65
CA ARG A 95 5.85 28.33 -8.11
C ARG A 95 6.92 27.31 -8.51
N ARG A 96 8.13 27.43 -7.94
CA ARG A 96 9.23 26.47 -8.18
C ARG A 96 8.87 25.07 -7.69
N GLN A 97 8.27 24.97 -6.50
CA GLN A 97 7.83 23.68 -5.96
C GLN A 97 6.73 23.04 -6.83
N TRP A 98 5.75 23.83 -7.30
CA TRP A 98 4.73 23.34 -8.22
C TRP A 98 5.32 22.88 -9.55
N GLN A 99 6.24 23.66 -10.14
CA GLN A 99 6.92 23.27 -11.39
C GLN A 99 7.72 21.98 -11.21
N TYR A 100 8.48 21.87 -10.11
CA TYR A 100 9.21 20.65 -9.78
C TYR A 100 8.26 19.45 -9.65
N ASN A 101 7.20 19.58 -8.84
CA ASN A 101 6.22 18.51 -8.65
C ASN A 101 5.52 18.12 -9.96
N LYS A 102 5.22 19.10 -10.81
CA LYS A 102 4.63 18.86 -12.14
C LYS A 102 5.57 18.07 -13.03
N HIS A 103 6.84 18.47 -13.13
CA HIS A 103 7.84 17.75 -13.93
C HIS A 103 8.08 16.35 -13.38
N TYR A 104 8.25 16.22 -12.06
CA TYR A 104 8.40 14.92 -11.40
C TYR A 104 7.21 13.99 -11.68
N TYR A 105 5.98 14.51 -11.56
CA TYR A 105 4.77 13.75 -11.85
C TYR A 105 4.69 13.34 -13.33
N GLN A 106 5.13 14.19 -14.26
CA GLN A 106 5.17 13.86 -15.69
C GLN A 106 6.13 12.68 -15.96
N GLU A 107 7.34 12.72 -15.40
CA GLU A 107 8.32 11.62 -15.52
C GLU A 107 7.82 10.33 -14.86
N PHE A 108 7.20 10.45 -13.70
CA PHE A 108 6.59 9.30 -13.01
C PHE A 108 5.44 8.71 -13.83
N LYS A 109 4.55 9.55 -14.37
CA LYS A 109 3.44 9.11 -15.24
C LYS A 109 3.97 8.44 -16.51
N TYR A 110 5.02 8.97 -17.12
CA TYR A 110 5.69 8.35 -18.26
C TYR A 110 6.24 6.96 -17.91
N SER A 111 6.88 6.84 -16.74
CA SER A 111 7.40 5.57 -16.23
C SER A 111 6.29 4.55 -15.94
N LEU A 112 5.12 5.02 -15.48
CA LEU A 112 3.94 4.18 -15.28
C LEU A 112 3.32 3.68 -16.59
N GLN A 113 3.22 4.55 -17.59
CA GLN A 113 2.61 4.27 -18.89
C GLN A 113 3.48 3.38 -19.78
N SER A 114 4.80 3.49 -19.67
CA SER A 114 5.71 2.79 -20.57
C SER A 114 5.71 1.26 -20.38
N GLU A 115 5.15 0.75 -19.27
CA GLU A 115 5.10 -0.67 -18.84
C GLU A 115 6.24 -1.55 -19.37
N TYR A 116 7.47 -1.03 -19.40
CA TYR A 116 8.61 -1.78 -19.92
C TYR A 116 8.96 -2.99 -19.03
N VAL A 117 8.42 -2.96 -17.81
CA VAL A 117 8.41 -4.06 -16.85
C VAL A 117 7.03 -4.71 -16.81
N TYR A 118 6.81 -5.65 -17.72
CA TYR A 118 5.68 -6.57 -17.67
C TYR A 118 6.04 -7.76 -16.78
N LEU A 119 5.37 -7.87 -15.63
CA LEU A 119 5.58 -8.97 -14.67
C LEU A 119 4.86 -10.26 -15.09
N GLY A 120 3.86 -10.15 -15.97
CA GLY A 120 3.19 -11.31 -16.53
C GLY A 120 4.17 -12.16 -17.34
N ASN A 121 3.94 -13.48 -17.35
CA ASN A 121 4.75 -14.44 -18.10
C ASN A 121 6.24 -14.53 -17.67
N SER A 122 6.61 -14.06 -16.48
CA SER A 122 7.99 -14.13 -15.93
C SER A 122 8.61 -15.53 -15.95
N LEU A 123 7.79 -16.59 -15.86
CA LEU A 123 8.23 -17.98 -15.86
C LEU A 123 8.32 -18.62 -17.26
N GLN A 124 7.94 -17.93 -18.34
CA GLN A 124 7.78 -18.51 -19.68
C GLN A 124 9.06 -19.22 -20.20
N ASN A 125 10.24 -18.67 -19.88
CA ASN A 125 11.53 -19.21 -20.33
C ASN A 125 12.22 -20.11 -19.29
N HIS A 126 11.51 -20.47 -18.21
CA HIS A 126 12.08 -21.15 -17.06
C HIS A 126 11.35 -22.44 -16.73
N LYS A 127 12.07 -23.37 -16.08
CA LYS A 127 11.50 -24.60 -15.52
C LYS A 127 11.20 -24.38 -14.04
N ILE A 128 10.45 -23.31 -13.77
CA ILE A 128 9.97 -22.96 -12.44
C ILE A 128 8.45 -23.12 -12.45
N SER A 129 7.93 -23.90 -11.51
CA SER A 129 6.49 -24.11 -11.40
C SER A 129 5.77 -22.87 -10.85
N GLN A 130 4.56 -22.60 -11.32
CA GLN A 130 3.72 -21.51 -10.80
C GLN A 130 3.47 -21.69 -9.30
N GLN A 131 3.26 -22.94 -8.86
CA GLN A 131 3.06 -23.27 -7.45
C GLN A 131 4.28 -22.92 -6.59
N LEU A 132 5.50 -23.15 -7.10
CA LEU A 132 6.71 -22.78 -6.36
C LEU A 132 6.87 -21.25 -6.32
N ARG A 133 6.52 -20.52 -7.38
CA ARG A 133 6.45 -19.06 -7.33
C ARG A 133 5.46 -18.58 -6.26
N SER A 134 4.25 -19.15 -6.20
CA SER A 134 3.26 -18.79 -5.17
C SER A 134 3.80 -19.03 -3.75
N ARG A 135 4.47 -20.17 -3.51
CA ARG A 135 5.14 -20.46 -2.23
C ARG A 135 6.25 -19.47 -1.91
N MET A 136 7.00 -19.05 -2.93
CA MET A 136 8.06 -18.05 -2.77
C MET A 136 7.46 -16.69 -2.36
N VAL A 137 6.35 -16.27 -2.99
CA VAL A 137 5.63 -15.04 -2.62
C VAL A 137 5.18 -15.09 -1.15
N ASP A 138 4.51 -16.16 -0.75
CA ASP A 138 4.04 -16.34 0.64
C ASP A 138 5.19 -16.37 1.64
N TRP A 139 6.29 -17.03 1.30
CA TRP A 139 7.50 -17.05 2.14
C TRP A 139 8.18 -15.68 2.23
N MET A 140 8.23 -14.89 1.14
CA MET A 140 8.77 -13.52 1.19
C MET A 140 7.94 -12.62 2.10
N ILE A 141 6.62 -12.81 2.17
CA ILE A 141 5.74 -12.11 3.11
C ILE A 141 6.13 -12.44 4.55
N GLU A 142 6.34 -13.72 4.87
CA GLU A 142 6.81 -14.15 6.21
C GLU A 142 8.18 -13.56 6.55
N VAL A 143 9.16 -13.70 5.64
CA VAL A 143 10.51 -13.23 5.90
C VAL A 143 10.48 -11.74 6.19
N LEU A 144 9.93 -10.92 5.31
CA LEU A 144 9.92 -9.47 5.50
C LEU A 144 9.01 -9.06 6.66
N GLY A 145 7.92 -9.78 6.92
CA GLY A 145 7.03 -9.58 8.06
C GLY A 145 7.69 -9.84 9.43
N ASN A 146 8.74 -10.65 9.48
CA ASN A 146 9.54 -10.84 10.70
C ASN A 146 10.56 -9.69 10.95
N TYR A 147 10.71 -8.76 10.00
CA TYR A 147 11.61 -7.59 10.11
C TYR A 147 10.85 -6.26 10.04
N THR A 148 9.57 -6.23 10.45
CA THR A 148 8.66 -5.06 10.36
C THR A 148 9.15 -3.78 11.01
N GLU A 149 10.11 -3.84 11.94
CA GLU A 149 10.76 -2.65 12.50
C GLU A 149 11.63 -1.91 11.46
N THR A 150 12.03 -2.59 10.40
CA THR A 150 12.96 -2.10 9.37
C THR A 150 12.39 -2.14 7.97
N THR A 151 11.54 -3.12 7.64
CA THR A 151 10.99 -3.36 6.31
C THR A 151 9.58 -2.80 6.18
N THR A 152 9.19 -2.46 4.94
CA THR A 152 7.85 -1.95 4.64
C THR A 152 7.19 -2.74 3.51
N ASN A 153 5.92 -2.43 3.23
CA ASN A 153 5.26 -2.95 2.03
C ASN A 153 6.05 -2.62 0.76
N ALA A 154 6.67 -1.44 0.66
CA ALA A 154 7.48 -1.05 -0.50
C ALA A 154 8.61 -2.06 -0.76
N THR A 155 9.28 -2.51 0.30
CA THR A 155 10.34 -3.54 0.26
C THR A 155 9.83 -4.86 -0.33
N PHE A 156 8.67 -5.34 0.12
CA PHE A 156 8.05 -6.55 -0.40
C PHE A 156 7.72 -6.41 -1.89
N PHE A 157 6.97 -5.37 -2.26
CA PHE A 157 6.56 -5.17 -3.66
C PHE A 157 7.76 -4.95 -4.58
N ARG A 158 8.78 -4.20 -4.14
CA ARG A 158 10.05 -4.02 -4.85
C ARG A 158 10.77 -5.34 -5.05
N SER A 159 10.94 -6.13 -3.99
CA SER A 159 11.66 -7.42 -4.05
C SER A 159 11.00 -8.40 -5.02
N LEU A 160 9.68 -8.52 -4.98
CA LEU A 160 8.94 -9.40 -5.89
C LEU A 160 8.98 -8.88 -7.34
N SER A 161 8.84 -7.57 -7.53
CA SER A 161 8.89 -6.98 -8.87
C SER A 161 10.27 -7.16 -9.51
N ILE A 162 11.36 -7.02 -8.74
CA ILE A 162 12.72 -7.33 -9.20
C ILE A 162 12.84 -8.81 -9.58
N MET A 163 12.31 -9.72 -8.75
CA MET A 163 12.37 -11.16 -9.03
C MET A 163 11.68 -11.52 -10.35
N ASP A 164 10.44 -11.08 -10.54
CA ASP A 164 9.68 -11.38 -11.75
C ASP A 164 10.27 -10.69 -12.99
N TYR A 165 10.77 -9.46 -12.86
CA TYR A 165 11.43 -8.76 -13.97
C TYR A 165 12.75 -9.40 -14.37
N PHE A 166 13.53 -9.84 -13.39
CA PHE A 166 14.77 -10.60 -13.62
C PHE A 166 14.49 -11.90 -14.38
N LEU A 167 13.49 -12.66 -13.94
CA LEU A 167 13.09 -13.90 -14.60
C LEU A 167 12.58 -13.62 -16.03
N SER A 168 11.80 -12.56 -16.25
CA SER A 168 11.32 -12.23 -17.60
C SER A 168 12.45 -11.78 -18.56
N LYS A 169 13.52 -11.16 -18.05
CA LYS A 169 14.67 -10.68 -18.85
C LYS A 169 15.82 -11.68 -18.97
N SER A 170 15.88 -12.70 -18.12
CA SER A 170 16.99 -13.64 -18.14
C SER A 170 16.97 -14.55 -19.37
N ASN A 171 18.05 -14.51 -20.15
CA ASN A 171 18.30 -15.48 -21.22
C ASN A 171 18.74 -16.86 -20.70
N THR A 172 19.17 -16.94 -19.44
CA THR A 172 19.55 -18.21 -18.80
C THR A 172 18.31 -18.89 -18.24
N GLN A 173 18.12 -20.16 -18.57
CA GLN A 173 17.02 -20.96 -18.04
C GLN A 173 17.29 -21.34 -16.58
N TYR A 174 16.41 -20.92 -15.67
CA TYR A 174 16.42 -21.30 -14.26
C TYR A 174 15.44 -22.44 -13.96
N PHE A 175 15.69 -23.14 -12.86
CA PHE A 175 14.92 -24.27 -12.36
C PHE A 175 14.42 -23.98 -10.95
N ASP A 176 13.44 -24.76 -10.48
CA ASP A 176 12.87 -24.66 -9.13
C ASP A 176 13.91 -24.49 -8.00
N GLN A 177 15.04 -25.20 -8.06
CA GLN A 177 16.10 -25.15 -7.05
C GLN A 177 16.80 -23.77 -6.95
N ASN A 178 16.72 -22.97 -8.02
CA ASN A 178 17.33 -21.65 -8.08
C ASN A 178 16.47 -20.57 -7.42
N LEU A 179 15.14 -20.75 -7.39
CA LEU A 179 14.20 -19.68 -7.04
C LEU A 179 14.44 -19.10 -5.65
N HIS A 180 14.74 -19.95 -4.66
CA HIS A 180 15.00 -19.52 -3.29
C HIS A 180 16.23 -18.58 -3.19
N LEU A 181 17.32 -18.88 -3.90
CA LEU A 181 18.50 -18.00 -3.93
C LEU A 181 18.20 -16.69 -4.65
N ILE A 182 17.48 -16.76 -5.77
CA ILE A 182 17.07 -15.59 -6.56
C ILE A 182 16.26 -14.66 -5.67
N GLY A 183 15.22 -15.16 -5.01
CA GLY A 183 14.35 -14.32 -4.22
C GLY A 183 14.98 -13.80 -2.92
N ILE A 184 15.86 -14.56 -2.25
CA ILE A 184 16.71 -14.01 -1.16
C ILE A 184 17.52 -12.82 -1.66
N SER A 185 18.15 -12.97 -2.83
CA SER A 185 18.98 -11.90 -3.39
C SER A 185 18.14 -10.70 -3.80
N CYS A 186 16.92 -10.90 -4.30
CA CYS A 186 15.98 -9.82 -4.60
C CYS A 186 15.52 -9.08 -3.34
N MET A 187 15.25 -9.78 -2.23
CA MET A 187 14.95 -9.14 -0.94
C MET A 187 16.15 -8.35 -0.41
N PHE A 188 17.36 -8.90 -0.51
CA PHE A 188 18.58 -8.18 -0.11
C PHE A 188 18.79 -6.91 -0.94
N ILE A 189 18.55 -6.94 -2.25
CA ILE A 189 18.57 -5.75 -3.10
C ILE A 189 17.50 -4.75 -2.64
N ALA A 190 16.25 -5.20 -2.48
CA ALA A 190 15.13 -4.32 -2.15
C ALA A 190 15.29 -3.62 -0.80
N THR A 191 15.76 -4.33 0.24
CA THR A 191 15.98 -3.73 1.57
C THR A 191 17.02 -2.62 1.54
N LYS A 192 18.06 -2.73 0.70
CA LYS A 192 19.05 -1.66 0.51
C LYS A 192 18.51 -0.46 -0.28
N LEU A 193 17.45 -0.64 -1.04
CA LEU A 193 16.83 0.42 -1.84
C LEU A 193 15.75 1.18 -1.08
N GLU A 194 14.86 0.44 -0.39
CA GLU A 194 13.63 0.98 0.18
C GLU A 194 13.77 1.31 1.68
N ASP A 195 14.61 0.58 2.42
CA ASP A 195 14.67 0.71 3.88
C ASP A 195 15.79 1.64 4.35
N ILE A 196 15.50 2.47 5.36
CA ILE A 196 16.51 3.32 6.01
C ILE A 196 17.61 2.46 6.65
N TYR A 197 17.20 1.35 7.28
CA TYR A 197 18.08 0.36 7.88
C TYR A 197 17.84 -1.00 7.22
N HIS A 198 18.61 -1.30 6.18
CA HIS A 198 18.50 -2.58 5.46
C HIS A 198 18.88 -3.78 6.35
N ILE A 199 18.33 -4.95 6.02
CA ILE A 199 18.67 -6.21 6.68
C ILE A 199 20.13 -6.60 6.33
N PRO A 200 21.02 -6.81 7.33
CA PRO A 200 22.40 -7.22 7.08
C PRO A 200 22.49 -8.52 6.28
N LEU A 201 23.50 -8.65 5.42
CA LEU A 201 23.70 -9.85 4.61
C LEU A 201 23.94 -11.10 5.47
N GLU A 202 24.56 -10.93 6.64
CA GLU A 202 24.77 -12.00 7.61
C GLU A 202 23.44 -12.58 8.12
N ASP A 203 22.41 -11.76 8.29
CA ASP A 203 21.08 -12.24 8.70
C ASP A 203 20.38 -12.99 7.57
N PHE A 204 20.56 -12.57 6.31
CA PHE A 204 20.10 -13.36 5.16
C PHE A 204 20.74 -14.75 5.10
N VAL A 205 22.03 -14.85 5.45
CA VAL A 205 22.73 -16.13 5.53
C VAL A 205 22.22 -16.95 6.71
N GLN A 206 22.29 -16.41 7.93
CA GLN A 206 22.10 -17.18 9.16
C GLN A 206 20.64 -17.40 9.51
N ARG A 207 19.81 -16.36 9.44
CA ARG A 207 18.41 -16.39 9.88
C ARG A 207 17.46 -16.76 8.75
N VAL A 208 17.60 -16.13 7.59
CA VAL A 208 16.66 -16.31 6.47
C VAL A 208 16.94 -17.61 5.71
N SER A 209 18.20 -17.89 5.37
CA SER A 209 18.55 -19.09 4.59
C SER A 209 18.96 -20.30 5.43
N HIS A 210 19.05 -20.16 6.76
CA HIS A 210 19.57 -21.18 7.68
C HIS A 210 20.93 -21.75 7.24
N ASN A 211 21.87 -20.87 6.88
CA ASN A 211 23.22 -21.20 6.38
C ASN A 211 23.25 -22.04 5.09
N LYS A 212 22.13 -22.15 4.37
CA LYS A 212 22.07 -22.85 3.07
C LYS A 212 22.93 -22.19 2.00
N TYR A 213 23.07 -20.87 2.05
CA TYR A 213 23.88 -20.10 1.10
C TYR A 213 24.97 -19.32 1.81
N SER A 214 26.15 -19.27 1.20
CA SER A 214 27.25 -18.42 1.67
C SER A 214 27.05 -16.97 1.21
N ILE A 215 27.72 -16.04 1.91
CA ILE A 215 27.80 -14.61 1.54
C ILE A 215 28.15 -14.44 0.05
N ASN A 216 29.16 -15.17 -0.43
CA ASN A 216 29.61 -15.11 -1.82
C ASN A 216 28.54 -15.59 -2.81
N LYS A 217 27.71 -16.56 -2.41
CA LYS A 217 26.64 -17.08 -3.26
C LYS A 217 25.51 -16.06 -3.43
N ILE A 218 25.13 -15.37 -2.35
CA ILE A 218 24.12 -14.31 -2.39
C ILE A 218 24.66 -13.10 -3.17
N LYS A 219 25.89 -12.64 -2.89
CA LYS A 219 26.53 -11.55 -3.67
C LYS A 219 26.67 -11.87 -5.15
N GLY A 220 27.01 -13.12 -5.48
CA GLY A 220 27.10 -13.57 -6.87
C GLY A 220 25.75 -13.50 -7.59
N MET A 221 24.68 -13.94 -6.93
CA MET A 221 23.32 -13.85 -7.49
C MET A 221 22.83 -12.40 -7.58
N GLU A 222 23.08 -11.58 -6.56
CA GLU A 222 22.81 -10.13 -6.60
C GLU A 222 23.45 -9.49 -7.84
N LYS A 223 24.74 -9.76 -8.08
CA LYS A 223 25.46 -9.24 -9.24
C LYS A 223 24.77 -9.66 -10.56
N ILE A 224 24.43 -10.95 -10.70
CA ILE A 224 23.75 -11.48 -11.89
C ILE A 224 22.41 -10.78 -12.11
N ILE A 225 21.62 -10.59 -11.05
CA ILE A 225 20.32 -9.90 -11.14
C ILE A 225 20.53 -8.46 -11.63
N LEU A 226 21.42 -7.70 -11.00
CA LEU A 226 21.67 -6.30 -11.34
C LEU A 226 22.20 -6.13 -12.77
N GLU A 227 23.15 -6.98 -13.19
CA GLU A 227 23.68 -6.96 -14.55
C GLU A 227 22.62 -7.33 -15.60
N THR A 228 21.78 -8.33 -15.31
CA THR A 228 20.69 -8.73 -16.22
C THR A 228 19.67 -7.62 -16.40
N LEU A 229 19.42 -6.84 -15.34
CA LEU A 229 18.47 -5.73 -15.35
C LEU A 229 19.11 -4.40 -15.76
N ASN A 230 20.38 -4.37 -16.17
CA ASN A 230 21.14 -3.14 -16.44
C ASN A 230 21.04 -2.10 -15.30
N TYR A 231 20.93 -2.57 -14.05
CA TYR A 231 20.71 -1.75 -12.86
C TYR A 231 19.40 -0.94 -12.84
N GLU A 232 18.46 -1.21 -13.76
CA GLU A 232 17.14 -0.59 -13.80
C GLU A 232 16.18 -1.26 -12.82
N ILE A 233 16.34 -0.98 -11.53
CA ILE A 233 15.59 -1.61 -10.43
C ILE A 233 14.63 -0.66 -9.69
N THR A 234 14.61 0.62 -10.06
CA THR A 234 13.78 1.69 -9.46
C THR A 234 12.50 1.99 -10.25
N PHE A 235 12.05 1.03 -11.07
CA PHE A 235 10.83 1.18 -11.86
C PHE A 235 9.56 1.18 -10.97
N PRO A 236 8.43 1.76 -11.41
CA PRO A 236 7.23 1.75 -10.58
C PRO A 236 6.72 0.32 -10.31
N THR A 237 6.41 0.01 -9.06
CA THR A 237 5.78 -1.24 -8.63
C THR A 237 4.25 -1.15 -8.72
N ILE A 238 3.56 -2.25 -8.44
CA ILE A 238 2.09 -2.23 -8.32
C ILE A 238 1.61 -1.46 -7.08
N LEU A 239 2.43 -1.38 -6.02
CA LEU A 239 2.15 -0.55 -4.85
C LEU A 239 2.23 0.95 -5.20
N ASP A 240 3.24 1.35 -5.97
CA ASP A 240 3.39 2.75 -6.41
C ASP A 240 2.19 3.20 -7.26
N ARG A 241 1.68 2.28 -8.10
CA ARG A 241 0.44 2.48 -8.87
C ARG A 241 -0.76 2.66 -7.95
N LEU A 242 -0.89 1.83 -6.91
CA LEU A 242 -1.97 1.93 -5.95
C LEU A 242 -1.95 3.27 -5.21
N TYR A 243 -0.79 3.67 -4.69
CA TYR A 243 -0.66 4.97 -4.02
C TYR A 243 -0.98 6.13 -4.98
N ASN A 244 -0.48 6.08 -6.21
CA ASN A 244 -0.81 7.09 -7.21
C ASN A 244 -2.32 7.18 -7.48
N LEU A 245 -3.00 6.04 -7.66
CA LEU A 245 -4.44 6.00 -7.87
C LEU A 245 -5.20 6.50 -6.63
N TYR A 246 -4.79 6.07 -5.44
CA TYR A 246 -5.36 6.49 -4.16
C TYR A 246 -5.30 8.01 -4.00
N TYR A 247 -4.12 8.62 -4.16
CA TYR A 247 -3.95 10.06 -4.00
C TYR A 247 -4.65 10.88 -5.09
N GLN A 248 -4.83 10.34 -6.31
CA GLN A 248 -5.63 10.99 -7.34
C GLN A 248 -7.15 10.90 -7.08
N CYS A 249 -7.60 9.87 -6.39
CA CYS A 249 -9.00 9.74 -5.97
C CYS A 249 -9.32 10.57 -4.73
N PHE A 250 -8.45 10.57 -3.72
CA PHE A 250 -8.78 11.07 -2.39
C PHE A 250 -7.90 12.22 -1.90
N SER A 251 -6.87 12.62 -2.65
CA SER A 251 -5.86 13.61 -2.19
C SER A 251 -5.19 13.20 -0.87
N LEU A 252 -4.50 14.13 -0.21
CA LEU A 252 -3.95 13.92 1.13
C LEU A 252 -5.08 14.03 2.17
N ASN A 253 -5.90 12.99 2.27
CA ASN A 253 -6.98 12.91 3.24
C ASN A 253 -6.61 11.90 4.34
N ASP A 254 -6.62 12.36 5.59
CA ASP A 254 -6.26 11.59 6.79
C ASP A 254 -7.45 10.83 7.40
N ASP A 255 -8.53 10.63 6.64
CA ASP A 255 -9.69 9.86 7.09
C ASP A 255 -9.31 8.39 7.37
N PRO A 256 -9.53 7.88 8.59
CA PRO A 256 -9.21 6.50 8.93
C PRO A 256 -9.93 5.47 8.05
N ASN A 257 -11.11 5.79 7.52
CA ASN A 257 -11.81 4.88 6.62
C ASN A 257 -11.09 4.73 5.28
N LEU A 258 -10.51 5.81 4.75
CA LEU A 258 -9.74 5.77 3.51
C LEU A 258 -8.43 4.98 3.68
N GLN A 259 -7.80 5.14 4.84
CA GLN A 259 -6.64 4.34 5.22
C GLN A 259 -6.98 2.84 5.29
N ASN A 260 -8.13 2.47 5.88
CA ASN A 260 -8.59 1.08 5.89
C ASN A 260 -8.82 0.52 4.48
N ILE A 261 -9.38 1.32 3.56
CA ILE A 261 -9.56 0.92 2.14
C ILE A 261 -8.20 0.66 1.47
N LEU A 262 -7.22 1.53 1.74
CA LEU A 262 -5.86 1.41 1.20
C LEU A 262 -5.16 0.15 1.73
N GLU A 263 -5.26 -0.12 3.03
CA GLU A 263 -4.71 -1.33 3.66
C GLU A 263 -5.37 -2.60 3.12
N ALA A 264 -6.69 -2.61 2.98
CA ALA A 264 -7.42 -3.70 2.34
C ALA A 264 -6.98 -3.92 0.88
N SER A 265 -6.73 -2.83 0.13
CA SER A 265 -6.22 -2.90 -1.24
C SER A 265 -4.82 -3.51 -1.29
N ILE A 266 -3.93 -3.14 -0.36
CA ILE A 266 -2.59 -3.71 -0.24
C ILE A 266 -2.66 -5.21 0.06
N TYR A 267 -3.51 -5.62 1.00
CA TYR A 267 -3.72 -7.03 1.34
C TYR A 267 -4.20 -7.84 0.12
N ILE A 268 -5.21 -7.33 -0.60
CA ILE A 268 -5.72 -8.00 -1.79
C ILE A 268 -4.66 -8.03 -2.91
N LEU A 269 -3.85 -6.99 -3.08
CA LEU A 269 -2.74 -7.02 -4.03
C LEU A 269 -1.72 -8.11 -3.68
N LYS A 270 -1.33 -8.23 -2.41
CA LYS A 270 -0.47 -9.32 -1.94
C LYS A 270 -1.11 -10.68 -2.26
N MET A 271 -2.42 -10.83 -2.06
CA MET A 271 -3.17 -12.03 -2.44
C MET A 271 -3.06 -12.31 -3.96
N CYS A 272 -3.32 -11.30 -4.79
CA CYS A 272 -3.24 -11.41 -6.25
C CYS A 272 -1.85 -11.87 -6.72
N LEU A 273 -0.79 -11.40 -6.07
CA LEU A 273 0.58 -11.74 -6.42
C LEU A 273 0.92 -13.23 -6.25
N HIS A 274 0.14 -13.99 -5.48
CA HIS A 274 0.28 -15.45 -5.41
C HIS A 274 -0.22 -16.13 -6.68
N ASP A 275 -1.22 -15.57 -7.35
CA ASP A 275 -1.88 -16.18 -8.50
C ASP A 275 -1.21 -15.77 -9.81
N TYR A 276 -0.58 -16.74 -10.47
CA TYR A 276 0.15 -16.45 -11.71
C TYR A 276 -0.75 -16.05 -12.90
N SER A 277 -2.04 -16.39 -12.85
CA SER A 277 -2.98 -16.06 -13.94
C SER A 277 -3.50 -14.62 -13.84
N ILE A 278 -3.65 -14.09 -12.62
CA ILE A 278 -4.15 -12.72 -12.42
C ILE A 278 -3.06 -11.67 -12.67
N ILE A 279 -1.79 -12.00 -12.40
CA ILE A 279 -0.66 -11.09 -12.68
C ILE A 279 -0.35 -10.91 -14.17
N GLN A 280 -1.04 -11.66 -15.06
CA GLN A 280 -0.93 -11.47 -16.51
C GLN A 280 -1.67 -10.22 -17.00
N PHE A 281 -2.61 -9.69 -16.21
CA PHE A 281 -3.22 -8.39 -16.51
C PHE A 281 -2.18 -7.28 -16.37
N HIS A 282 -2.33 -6.23 -17.17
CA HIS A 282 -1.56 -5.00 -17.05
C HIS A 282 -1.62 -4.47 -15.61
N ALA A 283 -0.50 -3.98 -15.07
CA ALA A 283 -0.40 -3.61 -13.66
C ALA A 283 -1.41 -2.52 -13.25
N ASN A 284 -1.69 -1.55 -14.13
CA ASN A 284 -2.75 -0.54 -13.90
C ASN A 284 -4.14 -1.17 -13.80
N THR A 285 -4.48 -2.15 -14.65
CA THR A 285 -5.78 -2.83 -14.62
C THR A 285 -5.95 -3.62 -13.34
N LEU A 286 -4.90 -4.35 -12.92
CA LEU A 286 -4.92 -5.10 -11.66
C LEU A 286 -5.07 -4.16 -10.46
N THR A 287 -4.28 -3.09 -10.41
CA THR A 287 -4.34 -2.07 -9.34
C THR A 287 -5.73 -1.43 -9.25
N ALA A 288 -6.25 -0.95 -10.37
CA ALA A 288 -7.58 -0.35 -10.46
C ALA A 288 -8.66 -1.33 -10.00
N SER A 289 -8.53 -2.60 -10.40
CA SER A 289 -9.51 -3.62 -10.06
C SER A 289 -9.50 -3.94 -8.57
N THR A 290 -8.32 -4.10 -7.99
CA THR A 290 -8.18 -4.33 -6.55
C THR A 290 -8.69 -3.14 -5.74
N PHE A 291 -8.33 -1.93 -6.12
CA PHE A 291 -8.76 -0.72 -5.42
C PHE A 291 -10.28 -0.53 -5.48
N PHE A 292 -10.87 -0.71 -6.67
CA PHE A 292 -12.33 -0.66 -6.81
C PHE A 292 -13.02 -1.74 -5.99
N TYR A 293 -12.47 -2.95 -5.93
CA TYR A 293 -13.03 -4.01 -5.11
C TYR A 293 -13.04 -3.61 -3.62
N SER A 294 -11.95 -3.09 -3.08
CA SER A 294 -11.88 -2.62 -1.69
C SER A 294 -12.88 -1.50 -1.39
N ILE A 295 -13.04 -0.54 -2.31
CA ILE A 295 -14.08 0.50 -2.19
C ILE A 295 -15.47 -0.15 -2.20
N SER A 296 -15.71 -1.11 -3.10
CA SER A 296 -17.01 -1.76 -3.21
C SER A 296 -17.38 -2.54 -1.95
N ASP A 297 -16.45 -3.30 -1.39
CA ASP A 297 -16.64 -4.03 -0.15
C ASP A 297 -16.91 -3.08 1.02
N PHE A 298 -16.14 -1.98 1.13
CA PHE A 298 -16.37 -0.96 2.15
C PHE A 298 -17.76 -0.29 2.03
N VAL A 299 -18.16 0.09 0.81
CA VAL A 299 -19.46 0.74 0.56
C VAL A 299 -20.62 -0.21 0.91
N ILE A 300 -20.50 -1.49 0.55
CA ILE A 300 -21.51 -2.52 0.84
C ILE A 300 -21.62 -2.75 2.36
N GLN A 301 -20.48 -2.86 3.07
CA GLN A 301 -20.47 -3.08 4.52
C GLN A 301 -21.07 -1.93 5.32
N LYS A 302 -20.96 -0.69 4.82
CA LYS A 302 -21.48 0.51 5.50
C LYS A 302 -22.94 0.83 5.17
N ASP A 303 -23.56 0.04 4.31
CA ASP A 303 -24.96 0.14 3.90
C ASP A 303 -25.38 1.56 3.45
N TYR A 304 -24.59 2.18 2.58
CA TYR A 304 -24.88 3.54 2.09
C TYR A 304 -26.19 3.60 1.29
N GLN A 305 -26.92 4.71 1.37
CA GLN A 305 -28.02 4.97 0.43
C GLN A 305 -27.43 5.25 -0.97
N ASN A 306 -28.04 4.68 -2.03
CA ASN A 306 -27.58 4.78 -3.42
C ASN A 306 -26.22 4.13 -3.75
N GLN A 307 -25.88 3.00 -3.13
CA GLN A 307 -24.62 2.26 -3.35
C GLN A 307 -24.26 2.10 -4.82
N ASN A 308 -25.23 1.69 -5.65
CA ASN A 308 -24.99 1.47 -7.08
C ASN A 308 -24.50 2.74 -7.80
N GLN A 309 -25.11 3.90 -7.51
CA GLN A 309 -24.70 5.17 -8.12
C GLN A 309 -23.30 5.58 -7.66
N ILE A 310 -22.98 5.39 -6.37
CA ILE A 310 -21.65 5.67 -5.81
C ILE A 310 -20.60 4.79 -6.48
N LEU A 311 -20.87 3.50 -6.60
CA LEU A 311 -19.96 2.54 -7.24
C LEU A 311 -19.77 2.83 -8.73
N ASP A 312 -20.82 3.21 -9.45
CA ASP A 312 -20.71 3.58 -10.87
C ASP A 312 -19.84 4.82 -11.07
N GLN A 313 -19.95 5.82 -10.18
CA GLN A 313 -19.09 7.01 -10.20
C GLN A 313 -17.63 6.66 -9.91
N PHE A 314 -17.36 5.83 -8.89
CA PHE A 314 -16.00 5.40 -8.58
C PHE A 314 -15.39 4.55 -9.69
N SER A 315 -16.16 3.62 -10.27
CA SER A 315 -15.74 2.79 -11.40
C SER A 315 -15.32 3.67 -12.58
N SER A 316 -16.19 4.61 -12.99
CA SER A 316 -15.93 5.52 -14.10
C SER A 316 -14.68 6.38 -13.85
N ARG A 317 -14.53 6.89 -12.62
CA ARG A 317 -13.37 7.70 -12.22
C ARG A 317 -12.09 6.88 -12.24
N ILE A 318 -12.07 5.70 -11.63
CA ILE A 318 -10.89 4.82 -11.56
C ILE A 318 -10.44 4.41 -12.95
N ILE A 319 -11.38 4.06 -13.84
CA ILE A 319 -11.09 3.73 -15.23
C ILE A 319 -10.47 4.94 -15.94
N SER A 320 -11.03 6.14 -15.74
CA SER A 320 -10.51 7.36 -16.37
C SER A 320 -9.11 7.75 -15.89
N ILE A 321 -8.83 7.64 -14.58
CA ILE A 321 -7.53 7.98 -13.99
C ILE A 321 -6.47 6.96 -14.40
N SER A 322 -6.84 5.68 -14.41
CA SER A 322 -5.91 4.59 -14.71
C SER A 322 -5.66 4.44 -16.21
N GLU A 323 -6.42 5.13 -17.06
CA GLU A 323 -6.34 5.09 -18.52
C GLU A 323 -6.48 3.65 -19.08
N ILE A 324 -7.38 2.86 -18.49
CA ILE A 324 -7.56 1.43 -18.81
C ILE A 324 -8.82 1.16 -19.65
N ASN A 325 -8.82 0.03 -20.36
CA ASN A 325 -10.00 -0.45 -21.08
C ASN A 325 -11.02 -1.05 -20.10
N GLN A 326 -12.29 -0.64 -20.25
CA GLN A 326 -13.40 -1.14 -19.44
C GLN A 326 -13.60 -2.66 -19.58
N ILE A 327 -13.32 -3.24 -20.75
CA ILE A 327 -13.44 -4.70 -20.97
C ILE A 327 -12.42 -5.45 -20.10
N ASP A 328 -11.15 -5.03 -20.15
CA ASP A 328 -10.08 -5.66 -19.38
C ASP A 328 -10.30 -5.48 -17.88
N PHE A 329 -10.79 -4.30 -17.47
CA PHE A 329 -11.19 -4.03 -16.09
C PHE A 329 -12.28 -4.99 -15.62
N ASN A 330 -13.35 -5.17 -16.39
CA ASN A 330 -14.44 -6.08 -16.05
C ASN A 330 -13.99 -7.54 -15.98
N GLN A 331 -13.13 -7.98 -16.90
CA GLN A 331 -12.56 -9.33 -16.87
C GLN A 331 -11.67 -9.54 -15.64
N CYS A 332 -10.87 -8.55 -15.29
CA CYS A 332 -10.02 -8.59 -14.09
C CYS A 332 -10.87 -8.64 -12.81
N GLN A 333 -11.95 -7.84 -12.73
CA GLN A 333 -12.91 -7.87 -11.61
C GLN A 333 -13.52 -9.25 -11.38
N VAL A 334 -13.94 -9.95 -12.44
CA VAL A 334 -14.52 -11.30 -12.33
C VAL A 334 -13.49 -12.27 -11.77
N LYS A 335 -12.29 -12.32 -12.37
CA LYS A 335 -11.21 -13.20 -11.90
C LYS A 335 -10.73 -12.86 -10.49
N LEU A 336 -10.71 -11.58 -10.13
CA LEU A 336 -10.36 -11.12 -8.79
C LEU A 336 -11.35 -11.65 -7.75
N LYS A 337 -12.66 -11.52 -8.02
CA LYS A 337 -13.72 -12.05 -7.14
C LYS A 337 -13.63 -13.56 -6.99
N GLU A 338 -13.37 -14.28 -8.09
CA GLU A 338 -13.15 -15.72 -8.07
C GLU A 338 -11.93 -16.10 -7.22
N LEU A 339 -10.82 -15.37 -7.38
CA LEU A 339 -9.61 -15.60 -6.61
C LEU A 339 -9.85 -15.37 -5.11
N ILE A 340 -10.44 -14.23 -4.73
CA ILE A 340 -10.71 -13.90 -3.32
C ILE A 340 -11.59 -14.98 -2.67
N ASN A 341 -12.66 -15.40 -3.33
CA ASN A 341 -13.58 -16.42 -2.81
C ASN A 341 -12.95 -17.82 -2.74
N SER A 342 -11.99 -18.12 -3.62
CA SER A 342 -11.37 -19.45 -3.70
C SER A 342 -9.96 -19.52 -3.10
N PHE A 343 -9.39 -18.41 -2.61
CA PHE A 343 -7.97 -18.31 -2.27
C PHE A 343 -7.55 -19.38 -1.27
N LYS A 344 -8.24 -19.51 -0.14
CA LYS A 344 -7.95 -20.50 0.91
C LYS A 344 -8.12 -21.95 0.42
N LYS A 345 -9.00 -22.19 -0.55
CA LYS A 345 -9.18 -23.50 -1.17
C LYS A 345 -8.07 -23.81 -2.18
N LYS A 346 -7.61 -22.80 -2.92
CA LYS A 346 -6.56 -22.92 -3.94
C LYS A 346 -5.16 -23.00 -3.35
N TYR A 347 -4.93 -22.31 -2.23
CA TYR A 347 -3.66 -22.20 -1.54
C TYR A 347 -3.80 -22.51 -0.04
N PRO A 348 -4.18 -23.76 0.34
CA PRO A 348 -4.47 -24.10 1.74
C PRO A 348 -3.25 -23.99 2.67
N ASP A 349 -2.06 -24.19 2.11
CA ASP A 349 -0.79 -24.21 2.84
C ASP A 349 -0.13 -22.82 2.94
N LEU A 350 -0.65 -21.81 2.24
CA LEU A 350 -0.08 -20.46 2.18
C LEU A 350 -0.82 -19.55 3.16
N GLN A 351 -0.32 -19.51 4.39
CA GLN A 351 -0.98 -18.82 5.52
C GLN A 351 -0.27 -17.53 5.93
N ASN A 352 0.88 -17.23 5.34
CA ASN A 352 1.69 -16.10 5.80
C ASN A 352 1.07 -14.76 5.44
N LEU A 353 0.28 -14.71 4.36
CA LEU A 353 -0.55 -13.56 4.05
C LEU A 353 -1.44 -13.14 5.23
N ASP A 354 -2.17 -14.07 5.86
CA ASP A 354 -3.06 -13.79 6.99
C ASP A 354 -2.29 -13.45 8.28
N LYS A 355 -1.06 -13.95 8.43
CA LYS A 355 -0.27 -13.80 9.66
C LYS A 355 0.56 -12.50 9.71
N PHE A 356 1.00 -12.01 8.57
CA PHE A 356 2.01 -10.95 8.47
C PHE A 356 1.54 -9.72 7.66
N SER A 357 0.26 -9.65 7.26
CA SER A 357 -0.28 -8.52 6.50
C SER A 357 -1.15 -7.59 7.33
#